data_AF-A0A7Z9XIB9-F1
#
_entry.id   AF-A0A7Z9XIB9-F1
#
_cell.length_a   1.000
_cell.length_b   1.000
_cell.length_c   1.000
_cell.angle_alpha   90.00
_cell.angle_beta   90.00
_cell.angle_gamma   90.00
#
_symmetry.space_group_name_H-M   'P 1'
#
loop_
_entity.id
_entity.type
_entity.pdbx_description
1 polymer ?
#
loop_
_entity_poly.entity_id
_entity_poly.type
_entity_poly.pdbx_seq_one_letter_code
_entity_poly.pdbx_strand_id
1 'polypeptide(L)'
;MSPRSAPNSHSGAAQLRDDAARHTAGRSRPVGLWPHPVRGSEWLPRGLARQLRGWLEEMGVVCVTPKPLCSLTETSYNVRRHRIDYDDPLIAEFARYFGKPEFRITVDPETRSIAEVEVIRDAVCGCGRFVAEGLVGVSADDAEFKAGMLHHHYPCLAGMGKDIDFNDTIMHISGNILKEMVAEQVKPYKQEVYIVPGKRSE
;
A
#
# COMPACT_ATOMS: atom_id res chain seq x y z
N MET A 1 -6.17 -21.80 -42.32
CA MET A 1 -6.94 -21.22 -41.20
C MET A 1 -5.94 -20.87 -40.10
N SER A 2 -5.49 -19.62 -40.04
CA SER A 2 -4.60 -19.17 -38.95
C SER A 2 -5.42 -18.94 -37.68
N PRO A 3 -4.94 -19.38 -36.51
CA PRO A 3 -5.66 -19.15 -35.26
C PRO A 3 -5.62 -17.66 -34.95
N ARG A 4 -6.80 -17.05 -34.80
CA ARG A 4 -6.94 -15.68 -34.31
C ARG A 4 -6.39 -15.63 -32.89
N SER A 5 -5.28 -14.93 -32.71
CA SER A 5 -4.75 -14.54 -31.41
C SER A 5 -5.85 -13.79 -30.65
N ALA A 6 -6.14 -14.21 -29.42
CA ALA A 6 -7.05 -13.49 -28.54
C ALA A 6 -6.57 -12.03 -28.38
N PRO A 7 -7.47 -11.04 -28.35
CA PRO A 7 -7.07 -9.66 -28.09
C PRO A 7 -6.44 -9.58 -26.69
N ASN A 8 -5.20 -9.11 -26.63
CA ASN A 8 -4.50 -8.86 -25.37
C ASN A 8 -5.31 -7.85 -24.55
N SER A 9 -5.97 -8.29 -23.48
CA SER A 9 -6.75 -7.42 -22.57
C SER A 9 -5.92 -6.27 -21.99
N HIS A 10 -4.59 -6.43 -21.95
CA HIS A 10 -3.64 -5.40 -21.53
C HIS A 10 -3.51 -4.23 -22.50
N SER A 11 -3.68 -4.45 -23.82
CA SER A 11 -3.57 -3.36 -24.81
C SER A 11 -4.81 -2.46 -24.77
N GLY A 12 -6.00 -3.05 -24.62
CA GLY A 12 -7.26 -2.29 -24.51
C GLY A 12 -7.31 -1.40 -23.26
N ALA A 13 -6.83 -1.89 -22.12
CA ALA A 13 -6.77 -1.09 -20.89
C ALA A 13 -5.75 0.05 -20.96
N ALA A 14 -4.61 -0.15 -21.65
CA ALA A 14 -3.64 0.93 -21.88
C ALA A 14 -4.20 1.99 -22.84
N GLN A 15 -4.85 1.56 -23.90
CA GLN A 15 -5.42 2.43 -24.94
C GLN A 15 -6.60 3.27 -24.40
N LEU A 16 -7.46 2.68 -23.57
CA LEU A 16 -8.51 3.41 -22.84
C LEU A 16 -7.95 4.47 -21.88
N ARG A 17 -6.76 4.24 -21.29
CA ARG A 17 -6.10 5.22 -20.40
C ARG A 17 -5.49 6.36 -21.20
N ASP A 18 -4.88 6.06 -22.35
CA ASP A 18 -4.34 7.07 -23.27
C ASP A 18 -5.46 7.95 -23.86
N ASP A 19 -6.58 7.34 -24.26
CA ASP A 19 -7.74 8.07 -24.78
C ASP A 19 -8.41 8.92 -23.69
N ALA A 20 -8.58 8.38 -22.48
CA ALA A 20 -9.10 9.15 -21.35
C ALA A 20 -8.20 10.34 -20.97
N ALA A 21 -6.88 10.18 -21.08
CA ALA A 21 -5.91 11.26 -20.89
C ALA A 21 -6.03 12.35 -21.97
N ARG A 22 -6.24 11.97 -23.23
CA ARG A 22 -6.42 12.91 -24.36
C ARG A 22 -7.71 13.73 -24.29
N HIS A 23 -8.77 13.18 -23.71
CA HIS A 23 -10.10 13.83 -23.66
C HIS A 23 -10.36 14.67 -22.41
N THR A 24 -9.38 14.86 -21.52
CA THR A 24 -9.54 15.66 -20.30
C THR A 24 -8.46 16.73 -20.19
N ALA A 25 -8.86 18.00 -20.30
CA ALA A 25 -7.98 19.16 -20.29
C ALA A 25 -7.54 19.57 -18.86
N GLY A 26 -6.71 18.77 -18.17
CA GLY A 26 -6.28 19.04 -16.78
C GLY A 26 -4.81 18.69 -16.50
N ARG A 27 -4.09 19.64 -15.86
CA ARG A 27 -2.62 19.71 -15.73
C ARG A 27 -1.94 18.66 -14.83
N SER A 28 -2.66 17.88 -14.04
CA SER A 28 -2.01 16.83 -13.21
C SER A 28 -3.00 15.75 -12.82
N ARG A 29 -2.60 14.48 -12.93
CA ARG A 29 -3.43 13.32 -12.59
C ARG A 29 -2.57 12.25 -11.92
N PRO A 30 -2.84 11.87 -10.65
CA PRO A 30 -2.30 10.64 -10.12
C PRO A 30 -2.89 9.46 -10.90
N VAL A 31 -2.16 8.93 -11.88
CA VAL A 31 -2.55 7.72 -12.62
C VAL A 31 -2.41 6.45 -11.77
N GLY A 32 -2.09 6.61 -10.49
CA GLY A 32 -2.36 5.66 -9.43
C GLY A 32 -3.81 5.64 -8.93
N LEU A 33 -4.75 6.47 -9.43
CA LEU A 33 -6.15 6.47 -8.98
C LEU A 33 -7.13 5.77 -9.93
N TRP A 34 -6.64 5.07 -10.96
CA TRP A 34 -7.55 4.46 -11.93
C TRP A 34 -8.34 3.30 -11.29
N PRO A 35 -9.69 3.30 -11.39
CA PRO A 35 -10.57 2.40 -10.65
C PRO A 35 -10.46 0.99 -11.20
N HIS A 36 -9.53 0.21 -10.64
CA HIS A 36 -9.55 -1.24 -10.79
C HIS A 36 -9.61 -1.87 -9.39
N PRO A 37 -10.55 -2.80 -9.14
CA PRO A 37 -10.81 -3.37 -7.82
C PRO A 37 -9.62 -4.16 -7.26
N VAL A 38 -8.69 -4.59 -8.12
CA VAL A 38 -7.46 -5.27 -7.73
C VAL A 38 -6.26 -4.59 -8.40
N ARG A 39 -5.28 -4.22 -7.59
CA ARG A 39 -4.02 -3.59 -8.00
C ARG A 39 -2.85 -4.52 -7.74
N GLY A 40 -2.40 -5.17 -8.81
CA GLY A 40 -1.23 -6.04 -8.84
C GLY A 40 -0.44 -5.86 -10.13
N SER A 41 0.75 -6.45 -10.20
CA SER A 41 1.63 -6.31 -11.37
C SER A 41 1.07 -6.88 -12.67
N GLU A 42 0.07 -7.75 -12.60
CA GLU A 42 -0.65 -8.25 -13.78
C GLU A 42 -1.39 -7.13 -14.53
N TRP A 43 -1.88 -6.11 -13.83
CA TRP A 43 -2.68 -5.02 -14.43
C TRP A 43 -1.83 -3.82 -14.89
N LEU A 44 -0.68 -3.64 -14.26
CA LEU A 44 0.30 -2.62 -14.62
C LEU A 44 1.74 -3.14 -14.42
N PRO A 45 2.25 -3.94 -15.38
CA PRO A 45 3.62 -4.43 -15.35
C PRO A 45 4.62 -3.28 -15.30
N ARG A 46 5.82 -3.53 -14.76
CA ARG A 46 6.87 -2.49 -14.62
C ARG A 46 7.20 -1.78 -15.93
N GLY A 47 7.27 -2.51 -17.05
CA GLY A 47 7.54 -1.95 -18.37
C GLY A 47 6.44 -0.96 -18.81
N LEU A 48 5.17 -1.40 -18.72
CA LEU A 48 4.02 -0.56 -19.04
C LEU A 48 3.91 0.66 -18.11
N ALA A 49 4.18 0.49 -16.82
CA ALA A 49 4.21 1.60 -15.86
C ALA A 49 5.25 2.67 -16.26
N ARG A 50 6.42 2.25 -16.77
CA ARG A 50 7.46 3.16 -17.25
C ARG A 50 7.02 3.88 -18.53
N GLN A 51 6.45 3.16 -19.49
CA GLN A 51 5.94 3.73 -20.74
C GLN A 51 4.85 4.76 -20.48
N LEU A 52 3.88 4.42 -19.63
CA LEU A 52 2.78 5.30 -19.26
C LEU A 52 3.26 6.59 -18.60
N ARG A 53 4.27 6.51 -17.73
CA ARG A 53 4.90 7.72 -17.15
C ARG A 53 5.54 8.59 -18.22
N GLY A 54 6.31 8.00 -19.15
CA GLY A 54 6.94 8.75 -20.25
C GLY A 54 5.91 9.43 -21.17
N TRP A 55 4.87 8.71 -21.58
CA TRP A 55 3.82 9.29 -22.44
C TRP A 55 3.07 10.44 -21.77
N LEU A 56 2.77 10.32 -20.48
CA LEU A 56 2.08 11.37 -19.74
C LEU A 56 3.01 12.56 -19.45
N GLU A 57 4.29 12.31 -19.21
CA GLU A 57 5.31 13.36 -19.05
C GLU A 57 5.46 14.19 -20.33
N GLU A 58 5.46 13.55 -21.51
CA GLU A 58 5.45 14.24 -22.82
C GLU A 58 4.21 15.15 -22.99
N MET A 59 3.11 14.82 -22.32
CA MET A 59 1.87 15.62 -22.29
C MET A 59 1.85 16.65 -21.14
N GLY A 60 2.92 16.76 -20.35
CA GLY A 60 3.00 17.65 -19.19
C GLY A 60 2.19 17.18 -17.98
N VAL A 61 1.92 15.88 -17.88
CA VAL A 61 1.12 15.27 -16.80
C VAL A 61 2.02 14.39 -15.92
N VAL A 62 2.18 14.77 -14.64
CA VAL A 62 2.91 13.93 -13.67
C VAL A 62 2.10 12.68 -13.34
N CYS A 63 2.75 11.51 -13.38
CA CYS A 63 2.16 10.20 -13.16
C CYS A 63 2.95 9.38 -12.15
N VAL A 64 2.31 8.98 -11.05
CA VAL A 64 2.87 8.04 -10.06
C VAL A 64 2.20 6.67 -10.16
N THR A 65 2.99 5.60 -9.95
CA THR A 65 2.50 4.22 -10.04
C THR A 65 2.89 3.43 -8.77
N PRO A 66 2.29 3.76 -7.61
CA PRO A 66 2.62 3.16 -6.32
C PRO A 66 2.23 1.68 -6.25
N LYS A 67 3.12 0.86 -5.68
CA LYS A 67 2.95 -0.58 -5.46
C LYS A 67 3.32 -0.94 -4.01
N PRO A 68 2.34 -1.14 -3.11
CA PRO A 68 0.90 -0.85 -3.23
C PRO A 68 0.61 0.67 -3.22
N LEU A 69 -0.65 1.08 -3.42
CA LEU A 69 -1.03 2.48 -3.19
C LEU A 69 -0.75 2.93 -1.74
N CYS A 70 -0.83 2.01 -0.77
CA CYS A 70 -0.45 2.28 0.61
C CYS A 70 1.05 2.63 0.79
N SER A 71 1.86 2.63 -0.27
CA SER A 71 3.23 3.17 -0.23
C SER A 71 3.32 4.65 -0.57
N LEU A 72 2.23 5.28 -1.05
CA LEU A 72 2.22 6.68 -1.47
C LEU A 72 2.31 7.61 -0.25
N THR A 73 3.31 8.48 -0.26
CA THR A 73 3.49 9.63 0.63
C THR A 73 3.49 10.90 -0.20
N GLU A 74 3.56 12.06 0.47
CA GLU A 74 3.60 13.38 -0.17
C GLU A 74 4.81 13.60 -1.08
N THR A 75 5.87 12.80 -0.93
CA THR A 75 7.15 13.01 -1.60
C THR A 75 7.66 11.77 -2.33
N SER A 76 7.07 10.59 -2.06
CA SER A 76 7.58 9.33 -2.59
C SER A 76 6.52 8.26 -2.72
N TYR A 77 6.85 7.20 -3.44
CA TYR A 77 6.09 5.96 -3.43
C TYR A 77 6.98 4.74 -3.60
N ASN A 78 6.40 3.55 -3.41
CA ASN A 78 7.07 2.25 -3.25
C ASN A 78 7.94 2.19 -2.00
N VAL A 79 8.49 1.00 -1.73
CA VAL A 79 9.31 0.72 -0.55
C VAL A 79 10.65 0.12 -0.93
N ARG A 80 11.60 0.15 0.02
CA ARG A 80 12.94 -0.44 -0.11
C ARG A 80 13.67 0.12 -1.34
N ARG A 81 14.39 -0.73 -2.08
CA ARG A 81 15.15 -0.38 -3.29
C ARG A 81 14.31 0.14 -4.47
N HIS A 82 12.98 0.05 -4.39
CA HIS A 82 12.07 0.47 -5.48
C HIS A 82 11.42 1.82 -5.23
N ARG A 83 11.78 2.48 -4.12
CA ARG A 83 11.32 3.82 -3.78
C ARG A 83 11.64 4.79 -4.92
N ILE A 84 10.65 5.60 -5.28
CA ILE A 84 10.76 6.67 -6.27
C ILE A 84 10.25 7.94 -5.61
N ASP A 85 11.09 8.98 -5.60
CA ASP A 85 10.70 10.30 -5.15
C ASP A 85 10.05 11.08 -6.31
N TYR A 86 9.14 11.99 -5.99
CA TYR A 86 8.47 12.86 -6.95
C TYR A 86 8.21 14.23 -6.31
N ASP A 87 7.97 15.24 -7.13
CA ASP A 87 7.58 16.58 -6.70
C ASP A 87 6.39 17.03 -7.55
N ASP A 88 5.19 16.88 -7.00
CA ASP A 88 3.95 17.38 -7.60
C ASP A 88 2.96 17.75 -6.49
N PRO A 89 2.53 19.02 -6.43
CA PRO A 89 1.70 19.50 -5.32
C PRO A 89 0.30 18.86 -5.29
N LEU A 90 -0.26 18.45 -6.43
CA LEU A 90 -1.60 17.83 -6.46
C LEU A 90 -1.54 16.38 -5.98
N ILE A 91 -0.52 15.63 -6.36
CA ILE A 91 -0.32 14.26 -5.87
C ILE A 91 0.04 14.30 -4.38
N ALA A 92 0.87 15.28 -3.97
CA ALA A 92 1.17 15.50 -2.57
C ALA A 92 -0.09 15.80 -1.75
N GLU A 93 -0.96 16.73 -2.21
CA GLU A 93 -2.24 17.05 -1.58
C GLU A 93 -3.13 15.82 -1.42
N PHE A 94 -3.26 15.00 -2.48
CA PHE A 94 -3.97 13.73 -2.40
C PHE A 94 -3.35 12.81 -1.32
N ALA A 95 -2.02 12.72 -1.30
CA ALA A 95 -1.27 11.88 -0.37
C ALA A 95 -1.39 12.32 1.10
N ARG A 96 -1.81 13.57 1.38
CA ARG A 96 -2.13 14.07 2.74
C ARG A 96 -3.40 13.44 3.30
N TYR A 97 -4.35 13.09 2.43
CA TYR A 97 -5.63 12.50 2.85
C TYR A 97 -5.65 10.99 2.71
N PHE A 98 -4.97 10.45 1.70
CA PHE A 98 -4.97 9.01 1.43
C PHE A 98 -3.62 8.50 0.95
N GLY A 99 -3.23 7.29 1.36
CA GLY A 99 -1.98 6.68 0.89
C GLY A 99 -1.44 5.72 1.92
N LYS A 100 -0.18 5.91 2.33
CA LYS A 100 0.41 5.23 3.49
C LYS A 100 -0.42 5.52 4.76
N PRO A 101 -1.05 4.54 5.41
CA PRO A 101 -1.80 4.81 6.63
C PRO A 101 -0.93 5.44 7.71
N GLU A 102 -1.53 6.27 8.54
CA GLU A 102 -0.90 6.91 9.69
C GLU A 102 -1.86 6.90 10.87
N PHE A 103 -1.38 6.40 12.00
CA PHE A 103 -2.14 6.25 13.23
C PHE A 103 -1.48 7.01 14.37
N ARG A 104 -2.28 7.40 15.36
CA ARG A 104 -1.81 7.76 16.70
C ARG A 104 -2.41 6.74 17.66
N ILE A 105 -1.55 5.91 18.26
CA ILE A 105 -1.94 4.81 19.15
C ILE A 105 -1.67 5.22 20.60
N THR A 106 -2.71 5.19 21.41
CA THR A 106 -2.60 5.35 22.87
C THR A 106 -2.63 3.97 23.50
N VAL A 107 -1.61 3.66 24.31
CA VAL A 107 -1.51 2.39 25.05
C VAL A 107 -1.64 2.68 26.54
N ASP A 108 -2.45 1.90 27.23
CA ASP A 108 -2.52 1.91 28.70
C ASP A 108 -1.22 1.31 29.26
N PRO A 109 -0.44 2.06 30.05
CA PRO A 109 0.86 1.60 30.55
C PRO A 109 0.73 0.49 31.61
N GLU A 110 -0.40 0.39 32.32
CA GLU A 110 -0.61 -0.62 33.36
C GLU A 110 -1.02 -1.95 32.75
N THR A 111 -2.02 -1.93 31.86
CA THR A 111 -2.53 -3.14 31.20
C THR A 111 -1.73 -3.53 29.96
N ARG A 112 -0.95 -2.60 29.39
CA ARG A 112 -0.24 -2.71 28.10
C ARG A 112 -1.16 -3.01 26.92
N SER A 113 -2.44 -2.64 27.04
CA SER A 113 -3.43 -2.78 25.99
C SER A 113 -3.63 -1.46 25.25
N ILE A 114 -3.97 -1.53 23.96
CA ILE A 114 -4.28 -0.35 23.15
C ILE A 114 -5.60 0.25 23.66
N ALA A 115 -5.54 1.46 24.20
CA ALA A 115 -6.70 2.20 24.68
C ALA A 115 -7.44 2.92 23.55
N GLU A 116 -6.70 3.46 22.58
CA GLU A 116 -7.24 4.24 21.46
C GLU A 116 -6.35 4.13 20.22
N VAL A 117 -6.96 4.16 19.04
CA VAL A 117 -6.26 4.31 17.75
C VAL A 117 -6.95 5.39 16.93
N GLU A 118 -6.33 6.56 16.85
CA GLU A 118 -6.78 7.65 16.00
C GLU A 118 -6.19 7.49 14.59
N VAL A 119 -7.04 7.56 13.56
CA VAL A 119 -6.63 7.49 12.17
C VAL A 119 -6.34 8.89 11.65
N ILE A 120 -5.05 9.24 11.58
CA ILE A 120 -4.58 10.53 11.03
C ILE A 120 -4.71 10.53 9.51
N ARG A 121 -4.38 9.39 8.88
CA ARG A 121 -4.48 9.19 7.43
C ARG A 121 -4.82 7.74 7.12
N ASP A 122 -5.73 7.52 6.18
CA ASP A 122 -6.19 6.18 5.81
C ASP A 122 -5.60 5.69 4.49
N ALA A 123 -5.66 4.38 4.27
CA ALA A 123 -5.55 3.81 2.94
C ALA A 123 -6.79 4.20 2.11
N VAL A 124 -6.63 4.37 0.80
CA VAL A 124 -7.76 4.64 -0.11
C VAL A 124 -8.86 3.60 -0.01
N CYS A 125 -8.52 2.36 0.30
CA CYS A 125 -9.52 1.30 0.43
C CYS A 125 -10.31 1.36 1.74
N GLY A 126 -9.90 2.14 2.75
CA GLY A 126 -10.52 2.17 4.08
C GLY A 126 -9.97 1.13 5.07
N CYS A 127 -8.91 0.41 4.70
CA CYS A 127 -8.32 -0.65 5.52
C CYS A 127 -7.74 -0.12 6.84
N GLY A 128 -7.17 1.09 6.84
CA GLY A 128 -6.55 1.66 8.04
C GLY A 128 -7.58 1.88 9.14
N ARG A 129 -8.77 2.42 8.81
CA ARG A 129 -9.86 2.57 9.77
C ARG A 129 -10.36 1.23 10.32
N PHE A 130 -10.57 0.25 9.46
CA PHE A 130 -10.98 -1.09 9.89
C PHE A 130 -9.97 -1.72 10.86
N VAL A 131 -8.68 -1.59 10.56
CA VAL A 131 -7.64 -2.12 11.43
C VAL A 131 -7.58 -1.34 12.75
N ALA A 132 -7.70 0.00 12.72
CA ALA A 132 -7.71 0.83 13.93
C ALA A 132 -8.82 0.42 14.90
N GLU A 133 -10.04 0.23 14.40
CA GLU A 133 -11.18 -0.25 15.20
C GLU A 133 -10.91 -1.63 15.82
N GLY A 134 -10.31 -2.55 15.06
CA GLY A 134 -9.99 -3.90 15.53
C GLY A 134 -8.78 -4.01 16.47
N LEU A 135 -8.02 -2.94 16.65
CA LEU A 135 -6.83 -2.90 17.51
C LEU A 135 -7.15 -2.43 18.94
N VAL A 136 -8.26 -1.75 19.18
CA VAL A 136 -8.65 -1.32 20.53
C VAL A 136 -8.83 -2.53 21.44
N GLY A 137 -8.22 -2.49 22.63
CA GLY A 137 -8.21 -3.57 23.61
C GLY A 137 -7.18 -4.67 23.34
N VAL A 138 -6.41 -4.61 22.24
CA VAL A 138 -5.38 -5.60 21.93
C VAL A 138 -4.11 -5.31 22.72
N SER A 139 -3.46 -6.36 23.24
CA SER A 139 -2.16 -6.25 23.90
C SER A 139 -1.10 -5.71 22.94
N ALA A 140 -0.20 -4.85 23.44
CA ALA A 140 0.96 -4.36 22.69
C ALA A 140 1.82 -5.50 22.10
N ASP A 141 1.87 -6.65 22.79
CA ASP A 141 2.60 -7.84 22.34
C ASP A 141 2.00 -8.43 21.07
N ASP A 142 0.67 -8.43 20.97
CA ASP A 142 -0.10 -9.04 19.88
C ASP A 142 -0.49 -8.05 18.78
N ALA A 143 -0.39 -6.74 19.04
CA ALA A 143 -0.90 -5.68 18.19
C ALA A 143 -0.39 -5.77 16.74
N GLU A 144 0.89 -6.06 16.54
CA GLU A 144 1.47 -6.20 15.20
C GLU A 144 0.89 -7.41 14.45
N PHE A 145 0.76 -8.55 15.12
CA PHE A 145 0.17 -9.75 14.53
C PHE A 145 -1.31 -9.51 14.19
N LYS A 146 -2.06 -8.94 15.14
CA LYS A 146 -3.47 -8.64 14.99
C LYS A 146 -3.72 -7.63 13.86
N ALA A 147 -2.88 -6.61 13.73
CA ALA A 147 -2.93 -5.65 12.64
C ALA A 147 -2.78 -6.33 11.25
N GLY A 148 -1.81 -7.24 11.12
CA GLY A 148 -1.65 -8.05 9.92
C GLY A 148 -2.86 -8.93 9.61
N MET A 149 -3.42 -9.57 10.64
CA MET A 149 -4.62 -10.40 10.46
C MET A 149 -5.84 -9.57 10.06
N LEU A 150 -6.08 -8.43 10.70
CA LEU A 150 -7.17 -7.52 10.34
C LEU A 150 -7.03 -7.03 8.89
N HIS A 151 -5.80 -6.68 8.49
CA HIS A 151 -5.51 -6.30 7.10
C HIS A 151 -5.85 -7.43 6.10
N HIS A 152 -5.46 -8.68 6.41
CA HIS A 152 -5.79 -9.84 5.58
C HIS A 152 -7.29 -10.13 5.45
N HIS A 153 -8.07 -9.83 6.48
CA HIS A 153 -9.54 -10.02 6.45
C HIS A 153 -10.28 -8.87 5.76
N TYR A 154 -9.62 -7.73 5.56
CA TYR A 154 -10.21 -6.58 4.88
C TYR A 154 -10.24 -6.79 3.36
N PRO A 155 -11.26 -6.33 2.62
CA PRO A 155 -11.28 -6.35 1.14
C PRO A 155 -10.28 -5.35 0.56
N CYS A 156 -8.99 -5.64 0.73
CA CYS A 156 -7.89 -4.80 0.29
C CYS A 156 -7.81 -4.74 -1.23
N LEU A 157 -7.52 -3.56 -1.78
CA LEU A 157 -7.31 -3.38 -3.22
C LEU A 157 -5.95 -3.94 -3.69
N ALA A 158 -5.09 -4.39 -2.79
CA ALA A 158 -3.78 -4.93 -3.11
C ALA A 158 -3.89 -6.38 -3.59
N GLY A 159 -3.28 -6.69 -4.73
CA GLY A 159 -3.34 -8.02 -5.31
C GLY A 159 -2.51 -9.08 -4.58
N MET A 160 -2.98 -10.33 -4.65
CA MET A 160 -2.32 -11.53 -4.12
C MET A 160 -1.23 -12.11 -5.04
N GLY A 161 -1.13 -11.63 -6.27
CA GLY A 161 -0.07 -12.06 -7.19
C GLY A 161 1.30 -11.67 -6.66
N LYS A 162 2.26 -12.60 -6.71
CA LYS A 162 3.66 -12.30 -6.39
C LYS A 162 4.21 -11.29 -7.39
N ASP A 163 4.81 -10.24 -6.87
CA ASP A 163 5.44 -9.18 -7.63
C ASP A 163 6.94 -9.46 -7.76
N ILE A 164 7.46 -9.41 -8.98
CA ILE A 164 8.87 -9.67 -9.28
C ILE A 164 9.81 -8.64 -8.64
N ASP A 165 9.37 -7.38 -8.51
CA ASP A 165 10.18 -6.33 -7.92
C ASP A 165 10.37 -6.63 -6.42
N PHE A 166 9.31 -7.07 -5.71
CA PHE A 166 9.35 -7.27 -4.26
C PHE A 166 9.65 -8.72 -3.81
N ASN A 167 9.53 -9.70 -4.71
CA ASN A 167 9.54 -11.14 -4.39
C ASN A 167 8.51 -11.52 -3.31
N ASP A 168 7.39 -10.81 -3.30
CA ASP A 168 6.28 -10.98 -2.35
C ASP A 168 4.98 -10.50 -3.00
N THR A 169 3.83 -10.74 -2.38
CA THR A 169 2.54 -10.23 -2.86
C THR A 169 2.41 -8.74 -2.54
N ILE A 170 1.73 -7.98 -3.40
CA ILE A 170 1.45 -6.56 -3.13
C ILE A 170 0.58 -6.40 -1.87
N MET A 171 -0.27 -7.39 -1.58
CA MET A 171 -1.03 -7.44 -0.33
C MET A 171 -0.12 -7.57 0.90
N HIS A 172 0.88 -8.44 0.89
CA HIS A 172 1.83 -8.53 2.01
C HIS A 172 2.65 -7.25 2.16
N ILE A 173 3.08 -6.61 1.06
CA ILE A 173 3.76 -5.31 1.17
C ILE A 173 2.83 -4.27 1.82
N SER A 174 1.54 -4.26 1.45
CA SER A 174 0.52 -3.41 2.09
C SER A 174 0.35 -3.71 3.58
N GLY A 175 0.27 -4.99 3.94
CA GLY A 175 0.17 -5.43 5.33
C GLY A 175 1.40 -5.07 6.15
N ASN A 176 2.60 -5.23 5.58
CA ASN A 176 3.86 -4.88 6.24
C ASN A 176 3.96 -3.39 6.52
N ILE A 177 3.55 -2.52 5.58
CA ILE A 177 3.50 -1.07 5.82
C ILE A 177 2.63 -0.75 7.04
N LEU A 178 1.46 -1.39 7.15
CA LEU A 178 0.54 -1.15 8.25
C LEU A 178 1.09 -1.72 9.57
N LYS A 179 1.64 -2.94 9.53
CA LYS A 179 2.26 -3.60 10.68
C LYS A 179 3.43 -2.79 11.24
N GLU A 180 4.31 -2.27 10.38
CA GLU A 180 5.46 -1.44 10.76
C GLU A 180 4.98 -0.20 11.55
N MET A 181 3.90 0.46 11.09
CA MET A 181 3.37 1.64 11.77
C MET A 181 2.77 1.35 13.15
N VAL A 182 2.12 0.19 13.30
CA VAL A 182 1.64 -0.27 14.62
C VAL A 182 2.82 -0.66 15.51
N ALA A 183 3.77 -1.43 14.97
CA ALA A 183 4.92 -1.94 15.70
C ALA A 183 5.78 -0.82 16.28
N GLU A 184 6.04 0.24 15.53
CA GLU A 184 6.82 1.39 15.99
C GLU A 184 6.20 2.06 17.23
N GLN A 185 4.88 2.18 17.29
CA GLN A 185 4.20 2.87 18.39
C GLN A 185 4.01 1.99 19.63
N VAL A 186 3.80 0.68 19.46
CA VAL A 186 3.59 -0.25 20.59
C VAL A 186 4.90 -0.82 21.14
N LYS A 187 6.03 -0.69 20.43
CA LYS A 187 7.34 -1.24 20.83
C LYS A 187 7.73 -0.92 22.29
N PRO A 188 7.53 0.29 22.84
CA PRO A 188 7.88 0.58 24.22
C PRO A 188 7.11 -0.22 25.28
N TYR A 189 5.97 -0.80 24.90
CA TYR A 189 5.06 -1.52 25.79
C TYR A 189 5.12 -3.05 25.62
N LYS A 190 5.93 -3.54 24.67
CA LYS A 190 6.12 -4.97 24.43
C LYS A 190 6.97 -5.60 25.54
N GLN A 191 6.58 -6.80 25.97
CA GLN A 191 7.40 -7.65 26.83
C GLN A 191 8.39 -8.46 25.99
N GLU A 192 9.68 -8.32 26.28
CA GLU A 192 10.71 -9.17 25.69
C GLU A 192 10.75 -10.51 26.43
N VAL A 193 10.28 -11.57 25.76
CA VAL A 193 10.41 -12.94 26.29
C VAL A 193 11.78 -13.49 25.92
N TYR A 194 12.69 -13.56 26.90
CA TYR A 194 14.00 -14.15 26.71
C TYR A 194 13.90 -15.69 26.79
N ILE A 195 14.02 -16.36 25.64
CA ILE A 195 14.10 -17.83 25.60
C ILE A 195 15.57 -18.21 25.77
N VAL A 196 15.93 -18.79 26.92
CA VAL A 196 17.23 -19.39 27.13
C VAL A 196 17.20 -20.80 26.54
N PRO A 197 18.03 -21.14 25.54
CA PRO A 197 18.11 -22.50 25.02
C PRO A 197 18.48 -23.46 26.16
N GLY A 198 17.61 -24.43 26.43
CA GLY A 198 17.89 -25.49 27.41
C GLY A 198 19.13 -26.30 27.01
N LYS A 199 19.79 -26.93 27.99
CA LYS A 199 20.81 -27.94 27.69
C LYS A 199 20.15 -29.09 26.91
N ARG A 200 20.83 -29.57 25.86
CA ARG A 200 20.44 -30.77 25.10
C ARG A 200 20.18 -31.89 26.12
N SER A 201 18.99 -32.48 26.07
CA SER A 201 18.71 -33.75 26.75
C SER A 201 19.69 -34.81 26.23
N GLU A 202 20.33 -35.52 27.15
CA GLU A 202 21.27 -36.62 26.88
C GLU A 202 20.62 -37.77 26.11
#